data_AF-A0A519ELZ8-F1
#
_entry.id   AF-A0A519ELZ8-F1
#
_cell.length_a   1.000
_cell.length_b   1.000
_cell.length_c   1.000
_cell.angle_alpha   90.00
_cell.angle_beta   90.00
_cell.angle_gamma   90.00
#
_symmetry.space_group_name_H-M   'P 1'
#
loop_
_entity.id
_entity.type
_entity.pdbx_description
1 polymer ?
#
loop_
_entity_poly.entity_id
_entity_poly.type
_entity_poly.pdbx_seq_one_letter_code
_entity_poly.pdbx_strand_id
1 'polypeptide(L)'
;INKTDMSAFQSRGGKLLMAHGTNDVLVSTRASEDYFMRLQKTMGADRVDTFVRYYEIPGYGHAVSTVFNAAWDSLTTLENWVERGVAPPPQVVADTIGVPGRTRPLCVFTAYPRYSGSGDINQAASFSCAQP
;
A
#
# COMPACT_ATOMS: atom_id res chain seq x y z
N ILE A 1 6.67 -19.65 12.25
CA ILE A 1 6.82 -18.78 11.05
C ILE A 1 5.45 -18.62 10.41
N ASN A 2 5.04 -17.38 10.07
CA ASN A 2 3.75 -17.11 9.44
C ASN A 2 3.58 -17.90 8.14
N LYS A 3 2.40 -18.49 7.91
CA LYS A 3 2.08 -19.20 6.66
C LYS A 3 2.08 -18.23 5.48
N THR A 4 2.79 -18.60 4.43
CA THR A 4 2.92 -17.83 3.17
C THR A 4 2.22 -18.52 2.00
N ASP A 5 1.70 -19.72 2.18
CA ASP A 5 0.76 -20.30 1.22
C ASP A 5 -0.66 -19.81 1.57
N MET A 6 -1.15 -18.89 0.75
CA MET A 6 -2.50 -18.34 0.82
C MET A 6 -3.43 -18.94 -0.25
N SER A 7 -3.08 -20.10 -0.84
CA SER A 7 -3.87 -20.71 -1.93
C SER A 7 -5.33 -20.91 -1.55
N ALA A 8 -5.62 -21.35 -0.32
CA ALA A 8 -6.98 -21.55 0.14
C ALA A 8 -7.75 -20.23 0.33
N PHE A 9 -7.07 -19.14 0.70
CA PHE A 9 -7.68 -17.81 0.80
C PHE A 9 -8.01 -17.27 -0.60
N GLN A 10 -7.03 -17.33 -1.50
CA GLN A 10 -7.20 -16.91 -2.89
C GLN A 10 -8.28 -17.72 -3.60
N SER A 11 -8.33 -19.04 -3.44
CA SER A 11 -9.31 -19.91 -4.13
C SER A 11 -10.76 -19.66 -3.69
N ARG A 12 -10.96 -19.08 -2.51
CA ARG A 12 -12.27 -18.62 -2.02
C ARG A 12 -12.60 -17.18 -2.43
N GLY A 13 -11.82 -16.58 -3.32
CA GLY A 13 -12.01 -15.20 -3.79
C GLY A 13 -11.45 -14.14 -2.85
N GLY A 14 -10.69 -14.52 -1.82
CA GLY A 14 -10.14 -13.56 -0.85
C GLY A 14 -9.21 -12.53 -1.50
N LYS A 15 -9.36 -11.28 -1.10
CA LYS A 15 -8.53 -10.12 -1.51
C LYS A 15 -7.91 -9.45 -0.29
N LEU A 16 -6.69 -8.95 -0.42
CA LEU A 16 -5.94 -8.35 0.67
C LEU A 16 -5.29 -7.02 0.22
N LEU A 17 -5.59 -5.95 0.95
CA LEU A 17 -4.83 -4.70 0.90
C LEU A 17 -3.97 -4.63 2.16
N MET A 18 -2.66 -4.61 1.99
CA MET A 18 -1.69 -4.36 3.06
C MET A 18 -1.17 -2.93 2.93
N ALA A 19 -1.02 -2.26 4.06
CA ALA A 19 -0.36 -0.97 4.12
C ALA A 19 0.49 -0.87 5.39
N HIS A 20 1.66 -0.24 5.29
CA HIS A 20 2.54 -0.02 6.42
C HIS A 20 3.18 1.37 6.32
N GLY A 21 3.26 2.09 7.44
CA GLY A 21 3.97 3.36 7.51
C GLY A 21 5.48 3.20 7.67
N THR A 22 6.28 3.93 6.89
CA THR A 22 7.75 3.83 7.00
C THR A 22 8.33 4.47 8.27
N ASN A 23 7.49 5.21 9.01
CA ASN A 23 7.83 5.84 10.28
C ASN A 23 7.14 5.12 11.46
N ASP A 24 6.67 3.89 11.28
CA ASP A 24 6.19 3.08 12.40
C ASP A 24 7.38 2.74 13.31
N VAL A 25 7.34 3.27 14.54
CA VAL A 25 8.39 3.10 15.55
C VAL A 25 8.14 1.89 16.46
N LEU A 26 6.97 1.26 16.38
CA LEU A 26 6.57 0.12 17.21
C LEU A 26 6.70 -1.20 16.44
N VAL A 27 6.31 -1.21 15.17
CA VAL A 27 6.42 -2.37 14.28
C VAL A 27 7.28 -1.99 13.10
N SER A 28 8.37 -2.72 12.89
CA SER A 28 9.27 -2.48 11.76
C SER A 28 8.58 -2.78 10.44
N THR A 29 8.61 -1.83 9.51
CA THR A 29 8.16 -2.01 8.12
C THR A 29 8.83 -3.23 7.45
N ARG A 30 10.09 -3.50 7.78
CA ARG A 30 10.85 -4.67 7.30
C ARG A 30 10.16 -6.01 7.56
N ALA A 31 9.40 -6.13 8.65
CA ALA A 31 8.67 -7.36 8.93
C ALA A 31 7.54 -7.62 7.92
N SER A 32 6.91 -6.54 7.41
CA SER A 32 5.88 -6.61 6.37
C SER A 32 6.49 -6.83 5.00
N GLU A 33 7.60 -6.15 4.69
CA GLU A 33 8.43 -6.38 3.50
C GLU A 33 8.82 -7.86 3.40
N ASP A 34 9.44 -8.41 4.45
CA ASP A 34 9.87 -9.80 4.52
C ASP A 34 8.71 -10.79 4.36
N TYR A 35 7.54 -10.48 4.92
CA TYR A 35 6.37 -11.33 4.75
C TYR A 35 5.88 -11.32 3.30
N PHE A 36 5.75 -10.14 2.70
CA PHE A 36 5.28 -9.99 1.32
C PHE A 36 6.24 -10.63 0.31
N MET A 37 7.55 -10.43 0.48
CA MET A 37 8.57 -11.09 -0.36
C MET A 37 8.53 -12.62 -0.22
N ARG A 38 8.35 -13.16 0.99
CA ARG A 38 8.20 -14.62 1.17
C ARG A 38 6.89 -15.14 0.58
N LEU A 39 5.81 -14.37 0.63
CA LEU A 39 4.54 -14.70 -0.01
C LEU A 39 4.71 -14.81 -1.54
N GLN A 40 5.33 -13.80 -2.17
CA GLN A 40 5.68 -13.84 -3.59
C GLN A 40 6.61 -15.00 -3.93
N LYS A 41 7.62 -15.28 -3.11
CA LYS A 41 8.51 -16.44 -3.29
C LYS A 41 7.77 -17.78 -3.20
N THR A 42 6.73 -17.87 -2.37
CA THR A 42 5.97 -19.11 -2.16
C THR A 42 4.94 -19.35 -3.27
N MET A 43 4.24 -18.32 -3.71
CA MET A 43 3.08 -18.44 -4.61
C MET A 43 3.33 -17.93 -6.03
N GLY A 44 4.44 -17.23 -6.27
CA GLY A 44 4.73 -16.50 -7.52
C GLY A 44 4.20 -15.07 -7.48
N ALA A 45 5.01 -14.10 -7.94
CA ALA A 45 4.66 -12.68 -7.89
C ALA A 45 3.38 -12.36 -8.67
N ASP A 46 3.25 -12.85 -9.90
CA ASP A 46 2.07 -12.64 -10.75
C ASP A 46 0.80 -13.19 -10.09
N ARG A 47 0.91 -14.34 -9.43
CA ARG A 47 -0.21 -14.95 -8.70
C ARG A 47 -0.60 -14.10 -7.51
N VAL A 48 0.36 -13.64 -6.72
CA VAL A 48 0.13 -12.73 -5.58
C VAL A 48 -0.52 -11.43 -6.03
N ASP A 49 -0.11 -10.87 -7.17
CA ASP A 49 -0.72 -9.66 -7.72
C ASP A 49 -2.19 -9.84 -8.11
N THR A 50 -2.71 -11.05 -8.27
CA THR A 50 -4.16 -11.24 -8.52
C THR A 50 -5.05 -10.99 -7.29
N PHE A 51 -4.48 -10.98 -6.07
CA PHE A 51 -5.26 -10.95 -4.84
C PHE A 51 -4.64 -10.18 -3.66
N VAL A 52 -3.40 -9.72 -3.77
CA VAL A 52 -2.74 -8.89 -2.74
C VAL A 52 -2.20 -7.61 -3.37
N ARG A 53 -2.42 -6.47 -2.70
CA ARG A 53 -1.65 -5.24 -2.90
C ARG A 53 -0.96 -4.90 -1.60
N TYR A 54 0.32 -4.51 -1.65
CA TYR A 54 1.06 -4.00 -0.50
C TYR A 54 1.57 -2.60 -0.81
N TYR A 55 1.29 -1.66 0.09
CA TYR A 55 1.69 -0.26 -0.02
C TYR A 55 2.53 0.16 1.18
N GLU A 56 3.63 0.86 0.92
CA GLU A 56 4.36 1.59 1.94
C GLU A 56 4.03 3.07 1.87
N ILE A 57 3.79 3.67 3.03
CA ILE A 57 3.35 5.06 3.13
C ILE A 57 4.44 5.88 3.83
N PRO A 58 5.26 6.64 3.07
CA PRO A 58 6.31 7.47 3.63
C PRO A 58 5.79 8.45 4.67
N GLY A 59 6.39 8.45 5.85
CA GLY A 59 6.02 9.36 6.95
C GLY A 59 4.82 8.93 7.78
N TYR A 60 4.07 7.90 7.38
CA TYR A 60 3.01 7.33 8.22
C TYR A 60 3.63 6.49 9.34
N GLY A 61 3.02 6.54 10.52
CA GLY A 61 3.51 5.90 11.75
C GLY A 61 2.62 4.74 12.19
N HIS A 62 2.71 4.37 13.46
CA HIS A 62 1.87 3.32 14.06
C HIS A 62 0.43 3.83 14.26
N ALA A 63 -0.37 3.76 13.20
CA ALA A 63 -1.71 4.33 13.06
C ALA A 63 -1.80 5.87 13.13
N VAL A 64 -0.86 6.54 13.82
CA VAL A 64 -0.78 7.99 13.94
C VAL A 64 0.67 8.44 13.72
N SER A 65 0.84 9.63 13.16
CA SER A 65 2.15 10.26 12.93
C SER A 65 2.07 11.76 13.13
N THR A 66 3.20 12.43 13.32
CA THR A 66 3.29 13.89 13.18
C THR A 66 3.62 14.32 11.76
N VAL A 67 4.07 13.39 10.91
CA VAL A 67 4.56 13.67 9.56
C VAL A 67 3.48 13.48 8.51
N PHE A 68 2.75 12.35 8.54
CA PHE A 68 1.72 12.03 7.55
C PHE A 68 0.68 11.08 8.18
N ASN A 69 -0.61 11.44 8.20
CA ASN A 69 -1.67 10.58 8.75
C ASN A 69 -2.57 10.08 7.63
N ALA A 70 -2.33 8.82 7.25
CA ALA A 70 -2.91 8.23 6.07
C ALA A 70 -4.43 8.05 6.17
N ALA A 71 -5.15 8.63 5.22
CA ALA A 71 -6.54 8.31 4.94
C ALA A 71 -6.72 8.04 3.44
N TRP A 72 -7.28 6.89 3.11
CA TRP A 72 -7.75 6.57 1.77
C TRP A 72 -8.98 5.66 1.86
N ASP A 73 -9.81 5.65 0.82
CA ASP A 73 -11.01 4.83 0.77
C ASP A 73 -10.66 3.36 0.44
N SER A 74 -10.05 2.70 1.42
CA SER A 74 -9.64 1.29 1.34
C SER A 74 -10.84 0.36 1.27
N LEU A 75 -11.95 0.73 1.90
CA LEU A 75 -13.14 -0.09 2.01
C LEU A 75 -13.85 -0.20 0.65
N THR A 76 -14.18 0.94 0.01
CA THR A 76 -14.78 0.94 -1.33
C THR A 76 -13.87 0.23 -2.33
N THR A 77 -12.55 0.38 -2.20
CA THR A 77 -11.59 -0.32 -3.05
C THR A 77 -11.65 -1.84 -2.85
N LEU A 78 -11.71 -2.31 -1.61
CA LEU A 78 -11.80 -3.73 -1.30
C LEU A 78 -13.16 -4.33 -1.70
N GLU A 79 -14.26 -3.63 -1.46
CA GLU A 79 -15.61 -4.02 -1.88
C GLU A 79 -15.68 -4.23 -3.40
N ASN A 80 -15.24 -3.24 -4.18
CA ASN A 80 -15.21 -3.37 -5.64
C ASN A 80 -14.33 -4.54 -6.10
N TRP A 81 -13.22 -4.80 -5.41
CA TRP A 81 -12.32 -5.90 -5.78
C TRP A 81 -12.91 -7.27 -5.48
N VAL A 82 -13.55 -7.42 -4.32
CA VAL A 82 -14.16 -8.69 -3.88
C VAL A 82 -15.46 -8.96 -4.62
N GLU A 83 -16.35 -7.97 -4.70
CA GLU A 83 -17.73 -8.17 -5.14
C GLU A 83 -17.92 -7.99 -6.64
N ARG A 84 -17.09 -7.15 -7.27
CA ARG A 84 -17.21 -6.80 -8.70
C ARG A 84 -16.03 -7.27 -9.54
N GLY A 85 -15.01 -7.86 -8.91
CA GLY A 85 -13.79 -8.29 -9.59
C GLY A 85 -12.95 -7.15 -10.15
N VAL A 86 -13.20 -5.90 -9.73
CA VAL A 86 -12.47 -4.73 -10.21
C VAL A 86 -11.19 -4.59 -9.40
N ALA A 87 -10.04 -4.89 -10.02
CA ALA A 87 -8.75 -4.71 -9.35
C ALA A 87 -8.55 -3.25 -8.90
N PRO A 88 -7.84 -3.00 -7.78
CA PRO A 88 -7.63 -1.65 -7.27
C PRO A 88 -7.02 -0.76 -8.36
N PRO A 89 -7.71 0.34 -8.76
CA PRO A 89 -7.12 1.32 -9.65
C PRO A 89 -5.97 2.04 -8.94
N PRO A 90 -5.17 2.89 -9.62
CA PRO A 90 -4.22 3.76 -8.95
C PRO A 90 -4.88 4.47 -7.75
N GLN A 91 -4.34 4.24 -6.56
CA GLN A 91 -4.89 4.76 -5.32
C GLN A 91 -4.14 6.03 -4.89
N VAL A 92 -4.83 6.93 -4.19
CA VAL A 92 -4.26 8.14 -3.61
C VAL A 92 -4.54 8.14 -2.11
N VAL A 93 -3.54 8.47 -1.31
CA VAL A 93 -3.67 8.65 0.14
C VAL A 93 -3.54 10.12 0.49
N ALA A 94 -4.41 10.60 1.39
CA ALA A 94 -4.39 11.93 1.94
C ALA A 94 -3.78 11.94 3.35
N ASP A 95 -3.12 13.04 3.69
CA ASP A 95 -2.71 13.38 5.04
C ASP A 95 -3.82 14.18 5.72
N THR A 96 -4.26 13.72 6.89
CA THR A 96 -5.35 14.35 7.64
C THR A 96 -4.88 15.32 8.72
N ILE A 97 -3.61 15.28 9.12
CA ILE A 97 -3.11 16.04 10.28
C ILE A 97 -1.79 16.76 9.99
N GLY A 98 -0.79 16.09 9.38
CA GLY A 98 0.56 16.66 9.24
C GLY A 98 0.55 17.91 8.34
N VAL A 99 0.07 17.73 7.11
CA VAL A 99 -0.36 18.80 6.21
C VAL A 99 -1.75 18.43 5.69
N PRO A 100 -2.84 18.87 6.34
CA PRO A 100 -4.19 18.47 5.97
C PRO A 100 -4.48 18.73 4.49
N GLY A 101 -4.91 17.68 3.78
CA GLY A 101 -5.23 17.74 2.34
C GLY A 101 -4.05 17.46 1.41
N ARG A 102 -2.82 17.31 1.92
CA ARG A 102 -1.69 16.83 1.12
C ARG A 102 -1.94 15.39 0.68
N THR A 103 -1.66 15.09 -0.59
CA THR A 103 -1.90 13.75 -1.17
C THR A 103 -0.64 13.12 -1.77
N ARG A 104 -0.58 11.78 -1.77
CA ARG A 104 0.47 10.99 -2.43
C ARG A 104 -0.15 9.81 -3.18
N PRO A 105 0.41 9.36 -4.32
CA PRO A 105 0.00 8.09 -4.90
C PRO A 105 0.45 6.94 -3.99
N LEU A 106 -0.42 5.94 -3.80
CA LEU A 106 -0.04 4.68 -3.16
C LEU A 106 0.64 3.78 -4.19
N CYS A 107 1.94 3.60 -4.03
CA CYS A 107 2.76 2.79 -4.91
C CYS A 107 2.83 1.36 -4.42
N VAL A 108 2.57 0.40 -5.31
CA VAL A 108 2.69 -1.02 -4.99
C VAL A 108 4.17 -1.31 -4.72
N PHE A 109 4.45 -1.85 -3.53
CA PHE A 109 5.79 -2.26 -3.13
C PHE A 109 6.42 -3.17 -4.21
N THR A 110 7.67 -2.95 -4.62
CA THR A 110 8.74 -2.13 -4.03
C THR A 110 8.77 -0.64 -4.41
N ALA A 111 7.82 -0.16 -5.21
CA ALA A 111 7.85 1.22 -5.68
C ALA A 111 7.49 2.24 -4.60
N TYR A 112 7.98 3.48 -4.74
CA TYR A 112 7.70 4.60 -3.83
C TYR A 112 7.28 5.88 -4.60
N PRO A 113 6.53 6.81 -3.96
CA PRO A 113 6.14 8.06 -4.60
C PRO A 113 7.33 9.01 -4.72
N ARG A 114 7.86 9.17 -5.94
CA ARG A 114 8.95 10.10 -6.24
C ARG A 114 8.39 11.40 -6.81
N TYR A 115 8.80 12.53 -6.25
CA TYR A 115 8.44 13.85 -6.78
C TYR A 115 9.00 14.02 -8.19
N SER A 116 8.19 14.57 -9.09
CA SER A 116 8.54 14.72 -10.52
C SER A 116 9.49 15.89 -10.78
N GLY A 117 9.81 16.69 -9.77
CA GLY A 117 10.66 17.88 -9.89
C GLY A 117 9.89 19.17 -10.20
N SER A 118 8.60 19.09 -10.50
CA SER A 118 7.71 20.23 -10.74
C SER A 118 6.28 19.93 -10.28
N GLY A 119 5.45 20.98 -10.16
CA GLY A 119 4.08 20.89 -9.65
C GLY A 119 3.98 21.21 -8.15
N ASP A 120 2.75 21.19 -7.62
CA ASP A 120 2.52 21.38 -6.19
C ASP A 120 2.98 20.13 -5.40
N ILE A 121 3.93 20.31 -4.48
CA ILE A 121 4.43 19.27 -3.57
C ILE A 121 3.31 18.66 -2.71
N ASN A 122 2.17 19.34 -2.55
CA ASN A 122 1.04 18.82 -1.79
C ASN A 122 0.08 17.97 -2.63
N GLN A 123 0.28 17.84 -3.94
CA GLN A 123 -0.62 17.10 -4.83
C GLN A 123 0.00 15.80 -5.33
N ALA A 124 -0.75 14.70 -5.26
CA ALA A 124 -0.33 13.39 -5.75
C ALA A 124 0.03 13.40 -7.24
N ALA A 125 -0.61 14.25 -8.04
CA ALA A 125 -0.34 14.40 -9.47
C ALA A 125 1.09 14.88 -9.79
N SER A 126 1.78 15.50 -8.83
CA SER A 126 3.18 15.92 -8.96
C SER A 126 4.17 14.79 -8.68
N PHE A 127 3.70 13.56 -8.42
CA PHE A 127 4.50 12.39 -8.08
C PHE A 127 4.24 11.24 -9.04
N SER A 128 5.25 10.39 -9.22
CA SER A 128 5.15 9.13 -9.95
C SER A 128 5.71 8.00 -9.10
N CYS A 129 5.13 6.80 -9.19
CA CYS A 129 5.73 5.63 -8.58
C CYS A 129 7.04 5.27 -9.28
N ALA A 130 8.13 5.24 -8.53
CA ALA A 130 9.46 4.88 -9.01
C ALA A 130 9.99 3.66 -8.25
N GLN A 131 10.82 2.85 -8.91
CA GLN A 131 11.57 1.80 -8.23
C GLN A 131 12.68 2.42 -7.37
N PRO A 132 13.07 1.75 -6.26
CA PRO A 132 14.21 2.14 -5.41
C PRO A 132 15.48 2.41 -6.20
#